data_AF-A0AAV2RAN2-F1
#
_entry.id   AF-A0AAV2RAN2-F1
#
_cell.length_a   1.000
_cell.length_b   1.000
_cell.length_c   1.000
_cell.angle_alpha   90.00
_cell.angle_beta   90.00
_cell.angle_gamma   90.00
#
_symmetry.space_group_name_H-M   'P 1'
#
loop_
_entity.id
_entity.type
_entity.pdbx_description
1 polymer ?
#
loop_
_entity_poly.entity_id
_entity_poly.type
_entity_poly.pdbx_seq_one_letter_code
_entity_poly.pdbx_strand_id
1 'polypeptide(L)'
;QNINCLSDEFIKDKKYFHFNKPYLPTLDYPNVRIPSFSDALKLAYEPDRGRFVVAERDIKPGTLVSVERAYGSYLLLIPGNLKSRCSTCFINCDYPLPCPTCSL
;
A
#
# COMPACT_ATOMS: atom_id res chain seq x y z
N GLN A 1 -1.33 -4.80 20.93
CA GLN A 1 -0.61 -3.52 21.06
C GLN A 1 -0.20 -3.10 19.66
N ASN A 2 -0.64 -1.92 19.19
CA ASN A 2 -0.31 -1.41 17.86
C ASN A 2 1.18 -1.08 17.80
N ILE A 3 1.99 -1.98 17.26
CA ILE A 3 3.41 -1.72 16.97
C ILE A 3 3.43 -0.96 15.64
N ASN A 4 3.02 0.30 15.67
CA ASN A 4 3.38 1.24 14.62
C ASN A 4 4.89 1.37 14.67
N CYS A 5 5.57 1.09 13.55
CA CYS A 5 7.03 1.12 13.49
C CYS A 5 7.66 2.48 13.81
N LEU A 6 6.89 3.56 14.04
CA LEU A 6 7.36 4.80 14.62
C LEU A 6 6.19 5.43 15.39
N SER A 7 6.32 5.61 16.71
CA SER A 7 5.60 6.68 17.39
C SER A 7 6.24 8.00 16.97
N ASP A 8 5.43 9.01 16.68
CA ASP A 8 5.86 10.32 16.15
C ASP A 8 6.90 11.04 17.03
N GLU A 9 7.12 10.57 18.26
CA GLU A 9 8.07 11.12 19.23
C GLU A 9 9.55 10.74 18.96
N PHE A 10 9.83 9.67 18.22
CA PHE A 10 11.22 9.23 17.91
C PHE A 10 11.87 9.98 16.73
N ILE A 11 11.15 10.88 16.06
CA ILE A 11 11.60 11.59 14.86
C ILE A 11 12.62 12.72 15.18
N LYS A 12 12.90 12.98 16.46
CA LYS A 12 13.73 14.13 16.88
C LYS A 12 15.23 14.01 16.57
N ASP A 13 15.79 12.81 16.41
CA ASP A 13 17.21 12.61 16.04
C ASP A 13 17.38 12.24 14.57
N LYS A 14 17.15 13.22 13.69
CA LYS A 14 17.25 13.13 12.23
C LYS A 14 18.70 12.96 11.71
N LYS A 15 19.36 11.82 11.93
CA LYS A 15 20.59 11.52 11.16
C LYS A 15 20.76 10.14 10.55
N TYR A 16 20.04 9.06 10.93
CA TYR A 16 20.44 7.73 10.43
C TYR A 16 19.38 6.72 9.99
N PHE A 17 18.07 6.98 10.02
CA PHE A 17 17.08 5.95 9.64
C PHE A 17 15.92 6.49 8.80
N HIS A 18 16.20 6.86 7.54
CA HIS A 18 15.15 7.24 6.59
C HIS A 18 14.58 6.03 5.88
N PHE A 19 13.79 5.22 6.60
CA PHE A 19 12.83 4.32 5.96
C PHE A 19 11.54 5.10 5.71
N ASN A 20 11.60 6.06 4.78
CA ASN A 20 10.42 6.86 4.43
C ASN A 20 9.39 5.92 3.82
N LYS A 21 8.32 5.65 4.57
CA LYS A 21 7.13 5.01 4.01
C LYS A 21 6.64 5.91 2.86
N PRO A 22 6.52 5.39 1.63
CA PRO A 22 6.07 6.21 0.51
C PRO A 22 4.68 6.77 0.84
N TYR A 23 4.50 8.06 0.56
CA TYR A 23 3.19 8.69 0.67
C TYR A 23 2.24 7.99 -0.31
N LEU A 24 1.10 7.54 0.20
CA LEU A 24 0.05 7.01 -0.65
C LEU A 24 -0.66 8.21 -1.29
N PRO A 25 -0.71 8.29 -2.63
CA PRO A 25 -1.40 9.39 -3.27
C PRO A 25 -2.90 9.29 -2.97
N THR A 26 -3.56 10.44 -2.91
CA THR A 26 -5.01 10.54 -2.73
C THR A 26 -5.66 10.79 -4.07
N LEU A 27 -6.85 10.23 -4.29
CA LEU A 27 -7.63 10.49 -5.50
C LEU A 27 -8.28 11.88 -5.38
N ASP A 28 -8.04 12.74 -6.37
CA ASP A 28 -8.64 14.08 -6.41
C ASP A 28 -10.17 14.01 -6.59
N TYR A 29 -10.62 13.11 -7.47
CA TYR A 29 -12.03 12.91 -7.82
C TYR A 29 -12.37 11.41 -7.72
N PRO A 30 -12.80 10.92 -6.55
CA PRO A 30 -13.17 9.51 -6.39
C PRO A 30 -14.53 9.21 -7.02
N ASN A 31 -14.67 8.01 -7.59
CA ASN A 31 -15.95 7.52 -8.08
C ASN A 31 -16.91 7.29 -6.91
N VAL A 32 -18.13 7.83 -7.01
CA VAL A 32 -19.15 7.77 -5.95
C VAL A 32 -19.53 6.33 -5.56
N ARG A 33 -19.50 5.40 -6.51
CA ARG A 33 -19.86 4.00 -6.28
C ARG A 33 -18.70 3.17 -5.75
N ILE A 34 -17.48 3.46 -6.21
CA ILE A 34 -16.26 2.72 -5.87
C ILE A 34 -15.17 3.73 -5.48
N PRO A 35 -15.05 4.10 -4.19
CA PRO A 35 -14.16 5.18 -3.76
C PRO A 35 -12.66 4.92 -4.01
N SER A 36 -12.26 3.66 -4.22
CA SER A 36 -10.91 3.31 -4.62
C SER A 36 -10.60 3.61 -6.08
N PHE A 37 -11.61 3.93 -6.90
CA PHE A 37 -11.45 4.32 -8.29
C PHE A 37 -11.57 5.84 -8.44
N SER A 38 -10.84 6.39 -9.40
CA SER A 38 -11.12 7.74 -9.92
C SER A 38 -12.47 7.77 -10.66
N ASP A 39 -13.03 8.96 -10.78
CA ASP A 39 -14.18 9.26 -11.65
C ASP A 39 -13.97 8.87 -13.13
N ALA A 40 -12.71 8.67 -13.55
CA ALA A 40 -12.37 8.24 -14.90
C ALA A 40 -12.69 6.77 -15.19
N LEU A 41 -12.94 5.97 -14.15
CA LEU A 41 -13.18 4.54 -14.27
C LEU A 41 -14.63 4.18 -13.94
N LYS A 42 -15.13 3.15 -14.65
CA LYS A 42 -16.45 2.59 -14.45
C LYS A 42 -16.39 1.07 -14.44
N LEU A 43 -17.19 0.45 -13.57
CA LEU A 43 -17.42 -0.98 -13.58
C LEU A 43 -18.48 -1.32 -14.65
N ALA A 44 -18.09 -2.12 -15.62
CA ALA A 44 -18.94 -2.66 -16.66
C ALA A 44 -19.17 -4.16 -16.45
N TYR A 45 -20.20 -4.69 -17.10
CA TYR A 45 -20.53 -6.10 -17.08
C TYR A 45 -20.93 -6.56 -18.48
N GLU A 46 -20.35 -7.67 -18.92
CA GLU A 46 -20.76 -8.39 -20.12
C GLU A 46 -21.05 -9.84 -19.74
N PRO A 47 -22.16 -10.45 -20.20
CA PRO A 47 -22.51 -11.83 -19.85
C PRO A 47 -21.37 -12.83 -20.12
N ASP A 48 -20.60 -12.62 -21.19
CA ASP A 48 -19.55 -13.55 -21.61
C ASP A 48 -18.22 -13.36 -20.85
N ARG A 49 -18.00 -12.19 -20.22
CA ARG A 49 -16.72 -11.82 -19.58
C ARG A 49 -16.83 -11.53 -18.08
N GLY A 50 -18.05 -11.36 -17.57
CA GLY A 50 -18.30 -10.94 -16.21
C GLY A 50 -18.03 -9.45 -16.00
N ARG A 51 -17.51 -9.08 -14.83
CA ARG A 51 -17.25 -7.69 -14.41
C ARG A 51 -15.85 -7.26 -14.81
N PHE A 52 -15.74 -6.09 -15.41
CA PHE A 52 -14.47 -5.49 -15.80
C PHE A 52 -14.51 -3.97 -15.62
N VAL A 53 -13.34 -3.35 -15.63
CA VAL A 53 -13.21 -1.90 -15.47
C VAL A 53 -12.91 -1.28 -16.84
N VAL A 54 -13.65 -0.22 -17.17
CA VAL A 54 -13.47 0.55 -18.40
C VAL A 54 -13.21 2.01 -18.08
N ALA A 55 -12.51 2.71 -18.97
CA ALA A 55 -12.39 4.15 -18.91
C ALA A 55 -13.71 4.81 -19.37
N GLU A 56 -14.24 5.76 -18.60
CA GLU A 56 -15.43 6.55 -18.94
C GLU A 56 -15.07 7.84 -19.69
N ARG A 57 -13.79 8.24 -19.65
CA ARG A 57 -13.21 9.39 -20.38
C ARG A 57 -11.75 9.12 -20.75
N ASP A 58 -11.19 9.97 -21.60
CA ASP A 58 -9.76 9.90 -21.93
C ASP A 58 -8.89 10.14 -20.68
N ILE A 59 -7.88 9.27 -20.51
CA ILE A 59 -6.95 9.28 -19.38
C ILE A 59 -5.58 9.75 -19.88
N LYS A 60 -5.12 10.90 -19.37
CA LYS A 60 -3.80 11.42 -19.73
C LYS A 60 -2.70 10.60 -19.03
N PRO A 61 -1.52 10.41 -19.64
CA PRO A 61 -0.38 9.78 -18.98
C PRO A 61 -0.06 10.45 -17.64
N GLY A 62 0.22 9.63 -16.62
CA GLY A 62 0.47 10.10 -15.24
C GLY A 62 -0.77 10.36 -14.39
N THR A 63 -1.99 10.18 -14.93
CA THR A 63 -3.23 10.29 -14.14
C THR A 63 -3.35 9.12 -13.16
N LEU A 64 -3.66 9.42 -11.89
CA LEU A 64 -3.97 8.41 -10.88
C LEU A 64 -5.39 7.88 -11.09
N VAL A 65 -5.52 6.60 -11.44
CA VAL A 65 -6.82 6.00 -11.80
C VAL A 65 -7.46 5.20 -10.68
N SER A 66 -6.66 4.67 -9.75
CA SER A 66 -7.10 3.81 -8.66
C SER A 66 -6.10 3.84 -7.50
N VAL A 67 -6.61 3.77 -6.28
CA VAL A 67 -5.85 3.56 -5.04
C VAL A 67 -6.59 2.53 -4.19
N GLU A 68 -5.95 1.39 -3.94
CA GLU A 68 -6.54 0.30 -3.16
C GLU A 68 -5.64 -0.09 -2.00
N ARG A 69 -6.27 -0.38 -0.84
CA ARG A 69 -5.60 -0.98 0.29
C ARG A 69 -5.65 -2.50 0.13
N ALA A 70 -4.49 -3.16 0.21
CA ALA A 70 -4.42 -4.61 0.17
C ALA A 70 -5.38 -5.23 1.19
N TYR A 71 -6.21 -6.18 0.74
CA TYR A 71 -7.14 -6.92 1.60
C TYR A 71 -6.39 -7.73 2.65
N GLY A 72 -5.34 -8.43 2.22
CA GLY A 72 -4.38 -9.11 3.06
C GLY A 72 -3.03 -9.10 2.38
N SER A 73 -1.97 -8.89 3.16
CA SER A 73 -0.60 -8.88 2.65
C SER A 73 0.31 -9.52 3.67
N TYR A 74 1.20 -10.40 3.21
CA TYR A 74 2.21 -11.04 4.04
C TYR A 74 3.56 -10.97 3.34
N LEU A 75 4.63 -10.83 4.13
CA LEU A 75 5.98 -10.85 3.59
C LEU A 75 6.37 -12.32 3.35
N LEU A 76 6.73 -12.64 2.09
CA LEU A 76 7.19 -13.98 1.74
C LEU A 76 8.46 -14.35 2.51
N LEU A 77 8.50 -15.60 2.99
CA LEU A 77 9.59 -16.19 3.77
C LEU A 77 10.81 -16.55 2.90
N ILE A 78 11.22 -15.64 2.02
CA ILE A 78 12.44 -15.79 1.23
C ILE A 78 13.63 -15.45 2.15
N PRO A 79 14.73 -16.23 2.11
CA PRO A 79 15.92 -15.91 2.90
C PRO A 79 16.35 -14.45 2.71
N GLY A 80 16.45 -13.71 3.82
CA GLY A 80 16.85 -12.30 3.82
C GLY A 80 15.70 -11.29 3.88
N ASN A 81 14.48 -11.60 3.41
CA ASN A 81 13.37 -10.63 3.45
C ASN A 81 12.96 -10.28 4.87
N LEU A 82 12.83 -11.27 5.76
CA LEU A 82 12.49 -11.03 7.17
C LEU A 82 13.59 -10.27 7.94
N LYS A 83 14.82 -10.29 7.44
CA LYS A 83 15.97 -9.61 8.06
C LYS A 83 16.20 -8.19 7.53
N SER A 84 15.55 -7.83 6.42
CA SER A 84 15.81 -6.57 5.70
C SER A 84 14.55 -5.77 5.37
N ARG A 85 13.36 -6.25 5.74
CA ARG A 85 12.08 -5.61 5.44
C ARG A 85 11.11 -5.70 6.60
N CYS A 86 10.28 -4.68 6.76
CA CYS A 86 9.15 -4.72 7.69
C CYS A 86 8.05 -5.65 7.16
N SER A 87 7.51 -6.52 8.02
CA SER A 87 6.41 -7.43 7.67
C SER A 87 5.06 -6.72 7.49
N THR A 88 4.92 -5.47 7.94
CA THR A 88 3.67 -4.69 7.88
C THR A 88 3.64 -3.69 6.72
N CYS A 89 4.72 -2.94 6.50
CA CYS A 89 4.76 -1.90 5.47
C CYS A 89 5.70 -2.22 4.30
N PHE A 90 6.42 -3.35 4.34
CA PHE A 90 7.30 -3.86 3.29
C PHE A 90 8.47 -2.96 2.87
N ILE A 91 8.64 -1.82 3.54
CA ILE A 91 9.82 -0.96 3.36
C ILE A 91 11.06 -1.68 3.87
N ASN A 92 12.22 -1.33 3.30
CA ASN A 92 13.50 -1.80 3.82
C ASN A 92 13.62 -1.43 5.30
N CYS A 93 14.27 -2.28 6.09
CA CYS A 93 14.50 -2.07 7.49
C CYS A 93 15.76 -2.86 7.86
N ASP A 94 16.81 -2.18 8.31
CA ASP A 94 18.09 -2.83 8.62
C ASP A 94 18.01 -3.68 9.89
N TYR A 95 17.11 -3.30 10.80
CA TYR A 95 16.91 -3.95 12.10
C TYR A 95 15.41 -4.18 12.37
N PRO A 96 14.76 -5.12 11.65
CA PRO A 96 13.35 -5.41 11.89
C PRO A 96 13.19 -6.08 13.25
N LEU A 97 12.21 -5.63 14.03
CA LEU A 97 11.92 -6.22 15.33
C LEU A 97 11.28 -7.60 15.14
N PRO A 98 11.83 -8.66 15.75
CA PRO A 98 11.22 -9.98 15.68
C PRO A 98 9.91 -10.01 16.46
N CYS A 99 9.03 -10.90 16.03
CA CYS A 99 7.80 -11.19 16.73
C CYS A 99 8.10 -11.80 18.11
N PRO A 100 7.54 -11.30 19.22
CA PRO A 100 7.82 -11.84 20.55
C PRO A 100 7.16 -13.20 20.80
N THR A 101 6.13 -13.55 20.02
CA THR A 101 5.31 -14.76 20.23
C THR A 101 5.51 -15.83 19.17
N CYS A 102 6.16 -15.50 18.05
CA CYS A 102 6.35 -16.41 16.95
C CYS A 102 7.84 -16.62 16.73
N SER A 103 8.26 -17.87 16.87
CA SER A 103 9.65 -18.29 16.77
C SER A 103 10.06 -18.41 15.31
N LEU A 104 10.95 -17.52 14.90
CA LEU A 104 11.94 -17.76 13.86
C LEU A 104 13.32 -17.49 14.45
#